data_AF-A0A9E4USD6-F1
#
_entry.id   AF-A0A9E4USD6-F1
#
_cell.length_a   1.000
_cell.length_b   1.000
_cell.length_c   1.000
_cell.angle_alpha   90.00
_cell.angle_beta   90.00
_cell.angle_gamma   90.00
#
_symmetry.space_group_name_H-M   'P 1'
#
loop_
_entity.id
_entity.type
_entity.pdbx_description
1 polymer ?
#
loop_
_entity_poly.entity_id
_entity_poly.type
_entity_poly.pdbx_seq_one_letter_code
_entity_poly.pdbx_strand_id
1 'polypeptide(L)'
;MVNSGAHVPSSANQGDAASLASEFESLSADYQNVIRFAQHRHGIRVVPLQELKGGFTGAFLYLVSVSSPGSGQLEHLVLKLDRPSAGEPDELERHKRALEQAPPDFAREHMAEVAFDRVELDGAIAIFYRIAGESLHGFRPLDAFQQQSQVQAIFSVVNREILTRWNAVAAGFDQAVHPQSLLSRWLTDRLGPERNIEKFFKEVCRIDADRPGLIVQGRVYPNPLLFAREADLWGRARPIDAIVGFQHGDMNVNNVLVKFGEDGANLESYYLIDFAFFEERMPLLYDQAYLEIAFLLPYVATVDFARWVDLVTGFASQDIPDPQRVPIELAGAAAAIRAGRREFDQWIRANHMSLTDDLWGQFWLAATAAGLNFCGKGGLSEQQRLGALIFAAAHLKRYCEKFGVPLPVDFAHLYEASHIGDEPGGRTVVSVSPMPATAEPEINLPVQPTRVIGREEETPEADDLLSDSRLDPRLNRDIGRVFVGRQRELAELTAALEEAVSGHGRLFMLVGEPGIGKTRTTQELASYAENRGAKVF
;
A
#
# COMPACT_ATOMS: atom_id res chain seq x y z
N MET A 1 -59.14 -9.27 50.24
CA MET A 1 -58.99 -9.67 48.82
C MET A 1 -58.50 -8.44 48.08
N VAL A 2 -57.19 -8.36 47.85
CA VAL A 2 -56.52 -7.24 47.18
C VAL A 2 -56.32 -7.67 45.73
N ASN A 3 -56.88 -6.92 44.79
CA ASN A 3 -56.82 -7.21 43.36
C ASN A 3 -55.62 -6.44 42.78
N SER A 4 -54.50 -7.14 42.60
CA SER A 4 -53.26 -6.61 42.03
C SER A 4 -53.35 -6.63 40.51
N GLY A 5 -53.47 -5.45 39.89
CA GLY A 5 -53.37 -5.30 38.44
C GLY A 5 -51.97 -5.64 37.95
N ALA A 6 -51.82 -6.79 37.31
CA ALA A 6 -50.62 -7.13 36.56
C ALA A 6 -50.57 -6.28 35.29
N HIS A 7 -49.60 -5.36 35.24
CA HIS A 7 -49.19 -4.69 34.02
C HIS A 7 -48.65 -5.76 33.06
N VAL A 8 -49.40 -6.04 32.00
CA VAL A 8 -48.92 -6.84 30.88
C VAL A 8 -47.78 -6.06 30.21
N PRO A 9 -46.56 -6.60 30.07
CA PRO A 9 -45.51 -5.94 29.31
C PRO A 9 -45.96 -5.89 27.85
N SER A 10 -45.98 -4.67 27.31
CA SER A 10 -46.19 -4.37 25.90
C SER A 10 -45.33 -5.28 25.01
N SER A 11 -45.96 -5.89 24.02
CA SER A 11 -45.38 -6.75 22.98
C SER A 11 -44.49 -6.00 21.97
N ALA A 12 -43.80 -4.94 22.39
CA ALA A 12 -43.01 -4.07 21.52
C ALA A 12 -41.56 -4.55 21.29
N ASN A 13 -41.07 -5.59 21.99
CA ASN A 13 -39.64 -5.91 22.00
C ASN A 13 -39.21 -7.14 21.16
N GLN A 14 -40.06 -7.66 20.26
CA GLN A 14 -39.68 -8.72 19.32
C GLN A 14 -39.53 -8.25 17.86
N GLY A 15 -39.88 -6.99 17.54
CA GLY A 15 -39.84 -6.46 16.17
C GLY A 15 -38.55 -5.73 15.76
N ASP A 16 -37.75 -5.26 16.73
CA ASP A 16 -36.66 -4.31 16.45
C ASP A 16 -35.28 -4.94 16.16
N ALA A 17 -35.12 -6.25 16.39
CA ALA A 17 -33.87 -6.95 16.08
C ALA A 17 -33.72 -7.29 14.58
N ALA A 18 -34.79 -7.13 13.78
CA ALA A 18 -34.82 -7.52 12.37
C ALA A 18 -34.57 -6.36 11.39
N SER A 19 -34.75 -5.09 11.80
CA SER A 19 -34.55 -3.95 10.90
C SER A 19 -33.08 -3.51 10.89
N LEU A 20 -32.48 -3.40 9.71
CA LEU A 20 -31.18 -2.74 9.54
C LEU A 20 -31.38 -1.22 9.52
N ALA A 21 -30.38 -0.48 9.99
CA ALA A 21 -30.36 0.97 9.80
C ALA A 21 -30.20 1.32 8.31
N SER A 22 -30.75 2.47 7.90
CA SER A 22 -30.81 2.90 6.49
C SER A 22 -29.44 2.99 5.80
N GLU A 23 -28.36 3.26 6.54
CA GLU A 23 -27.01 3.33 5.96
C GLU A 23 -26.48 1.95 5.52
N PHE A 24 -26.85 0.88 6.23
CA PHE A 24 -26.51 -0.49 5.81
C PHE A 24 -27.34 -0.98 4.62
N GLU A 25 -28.44 -0.31 4.26
CA GLU A 25 -29.24 -0.68 3.09
C GLU A 25 -28.49 -0.48 1.77
N SER A 26 -27.43 0.35 1.77
CA SER A 26 -26.55 0.56 0.63
C SER A 26 -25.58 -0.61 0.38
N LEU A 27 -25.36 -1.47 1.38
CA LEU A 27 -24.51 -2.65 1.27
C LEU A 27 -25.19 -3.74 0.44
N SER A 28 -24.38 -4.63 -0.16
CA SER A 28 -24.91 -5.83 -0.84
C SER A 28 -25.78 -6.68 0.08
N ALA A 29 -26.74 -7.43 -0.50
CA ALA A 29 -27.66 -8.28 0.25
C ALA A 29 -26.94 -9.25 1.20
N ASP A 30 -25.81 -9.81 0.78
CA ASP A 30 -25.02 -10.75 1.59
C ASP A 30 -24.46 -10.08 2.86
N TYR A 31 -23.95 -8.85 2.75
CA TYR A 31 -23.48 -8.08 3.91
C TYR A 31 -24.62 -7.68 4.85
N GLN A 32 -25.77 -7.31 4.29
CA GLN A 32 -26.96 -7.06 5.09
C GLN A 32 -27.39 -8.33 5.86
N ASN A 33 -27.34 -9.49 5.21
CA ASN A 33 -27.72 -10.76 5.79
C ASN A 33 -26.76 -11.19 6.91
N VAL A 34 -25.44 -11.07 6.72
CA VAL A 34 -24.47 -11.42 7.76
C VAL A 34 -24.60 -10.51 8.99
N ILE A 35 -24.90 -9.21 8.81
CA ILE A 35 -25.17 -8.29 9.93
C ILE A 35 -26.45 -8.70 10.67
N ARG A 36 -27.55 -8.97 9.96
CA ARG A 36 -28.80 -9.46 10.59
C ARG A 36 -28.56 -10.77 11.35
N PHE A 37 -27.77 -11.67 10.77
CA PHE A 37 -27.43 -12.93 11.41
C PHE A 37 -26.57 -12.72 12.65
N ALA A 38 -25.61 -11.79 12.64
CA ALA A 38 -24.83 -11.41 13.81
C ALA A 38 -25.71 -10.85 14.93
N GLN A 39 -26.66 -9.96 14.60
CA GLN A 39 -27.64 -9.43 15.56
C GLN A 39 -28.45 -10.55 16.23
N HIS A 40 -28.97 -11.48 15.42
CA HIS A 40 -29.74 -12.61 15.92
C HIS A 40 -28.90 -13.58 16.77
N ARG A 41 -27.72 -13.97 16.27
CA ARG A 41 -26.84 -14.95 16.91
C ARG A 41 -26.36 -14.48 18.28
N HIS A 42 -25.96 -13.21 18.38
CA HIS A 42 -25.37 -12.65 19.60
C HIS A 42 -26.40 -11.91 20.47
N GLY A 43 -27.66 -11.80 20.02
CA GLY A 43 -28.70 -11.07 20.75
C GLY A 43 -28.36 -9.58 20.91
N ILE A 44 -27.77 -8.98 19.87
CA ILE A 44 -27.32 -7.59 19.84
C ILE A 44 -28.06 -6.81 18.77
N ARG A 45 -28.09 -5.49 18.91
CA ARG A 45 -28.50 -4.55 17.86
C ARG A 45 -27.28 -3.76 17.42
N VAL A 46 -27.07 -3.66 16.11
CA VAL A 46 -25.93 -3.00 15.48
C VAL A 46 -26.45 -1.84 14.65
N VAL A 47 -25.95 -0.64 14.97
CA VAL A 47 -26.30 0.60 14.26
C VAL A 47 -25.01 1.22 13.71
N PRO A 48 -24.91 1.52 12.41
CA PRO A 48 -23.76 2.23 11.86
C PRO A 48 -23.73 3.66 12.42
N LEU A 49 -22.53 4.11 12.76
CA LEU A 49 -22.27 5.50 13.16
C LEU A 49 -21.47 6.24 12.10
N GLN A 50 -20.49 5.57 11.50
CA GLN A 50 -19.61 6.17 10.51
C GLN A 50 -18.94 5.09 9.66
N GLU A 51 -18.94 5.24 8.35
CA GLU A 51 -18.06 4.46 7.46
C GLU A 51 -16.61 4.95 7.63
N LEU A 52 -15.68 4.04 7.88
CA LEU A 52 -14.27 4.37 8.06
C LEU A 52 -13.47 4.39 6.75
N LYS A 53 -14.13 4.14 5.60
CA LYS A 53 -13.60 3.98 4.23
C LYS A 53 -12.43 2.98 4.14
N GLY A 54 -12.64 1.87 3.44
CA GLY A 54 -11.59 0.90 3.13
C GLY A 54 -11.18 0.98 1.64
N GLY A 55 -9.87 1.05 1.37
CA GLY A 55 -9.31 1.00 0.02
C GLY A 55 -9.34 -0.42 -0.58
N PHE A 56 -9.36 -0.50 -1.92
CA PHE A 56 -9.14 -1.60 -2.89
C PHE A 56 -9.44 -3.09 -2.60
N THR A 57 -9.58 -3.55 -1.36
CA THR A 57 -9.72 -4.98 -1.00
C THR A 57 -11.17 -5.46 -0.93
N GLY A 58 -12.16 -4.60 -1.14
CA GLY A 58 -13.58 -4.97 -1.08
C GLY A 58 -14.12 -5.21 0.35
N ALA A 59 -13.25 -5.10 1.37
CA ALA A 59 -13.64 -5.13 2.77
C ALA A 59 -14.13 -3.75 3.22
N PHE A 60 -15.21 -3.72 4.00
CA PHE A 60 -15.76 -2.47 4.56
C PHE A 60 -15.47 -2.38 6.05
N LEU A 61 -15.07 -1.20 6.51
CA LEU A 61 -14.88 -0.88 7.91
C LEU A 61 -15.89 0.17 8.35
N TYR A 62 -16.61 -0.11 9.44
CA TYR A 62 -17.60 0.78 10.04
C TYR A 62 -17.32 0.97 11.53
N LEU A 63 -17.44 2.20 12.01
CA LEU A 63 -17.71 2.45 13.41
C LEU A 63 -19.20 2.18 13.66
N VAL A 64 -19.50 1.30 14.60
CA VAL A 64 -20.87 0.87 14.91
C VAL A 64 -21.16 1.05 16.40
N SER A 65 -22.41 1.38 16.71
CA SER A 65 -22.98 1.28 18.05
C SER A 65 -23.62 -0.10 18.22
N VAL A 66 -23.19 -0.83 19.25
CA VAL A 66 -23.69 -2.16 19.57
C VAL A 66 -24.35 -2.12 20.94
N SER A 67 -25.62 -2.53 20.99
CA SER A 67 -26.37 -2.64 22.24
C SER A 67 -26.88 -4.05 22.46
N SER A 68 -26.84 -4.55 23.69
CA SER A 68 -27.57 -5.77 24.07
C SER A 68 -28.89 -5.39 24.73
N PRO A 69 -30.05 -5.68 24.10
CA PRO A 69 -31.37 -5.30 24.65
C PRO A 69 -31.65 -5.94 26.02
N GLY A 70 -31.02 -7.07 26.33
CA GLY A 70 -31.18 -7.78 27.59
C GLY A 70 -30.38 -7.22 28.77
N SER A 71 -29.20 -6.63 28.51
CA SER A 71 -28.34 -6.06 29.56
C SER A 71 -28.39 -4.54 29.64
N GLY A 72 -28.88 -3.86 28.60
CA GLY A 72 -28.84 -2.40 28.49
C GLY A 72 -27.43 -1.84 28.26
N GLN A 73 -26.42 -2.70 28.07
CA GLN A 73 -25.07 -2.26 27.75
C GLN A 73 -25.02 -1.76 26.30
N LEU A 74 -24.35 -0.62 26.14
CA LEU A 74 -24.09 0.06 24.88
C LEU A 74 -22.58 0.27 24.77
N GLU A 75 -21.99 -0.18 23.67
CA GLU A 75 -20.58 0.06 23.36
C GLU A 75 -20.40 0.46 21.88
N HIS A 76 -19.27 1.10 21.57
CA HIS A 76 -18.89 1.39 20.20
C HIS A 76 -17.79 0.41 19.76
N LEU A 77 -17.93 -0.17 18.58
CA LEU A 77 -17.02 -1.18 18.03
C LEU A 77 -16.66 -0.84 16.58
N VAL A 78 -15.57 -1.40 16.08
CA VAL A 78 -15.25 -1.39 14.65
C VAL A 78 -15.74 -2.69 14.03
N LEU A 79 -16.69 -2.59 13.10
CA LEU A 79 -17.19 -3.70 12.30
C LEU A 79 -16.38 -3.79 11.00
N LYS A 80 -15.71 -4.92 10.80
CA LYS A 80 -15.13 -5.33 9.51
C LYS A 80 -16.09 -6.29 8.81
N LEU A 81 -16.40 -5.97 7.56
CA LEU A 81 -17.17 -6.82 6.65
C LEU A 81 -16.27 -7.25 5.51
N ASP A 82 -16.19 -8.55 5.27
CA ASP A 82 -15.25 -9.11 4.27
C ASP A 82 -15.87 -10.29 3.51
N ARG A 83 -15.23 -10.70 2.42
CA ARG A 83 -15.54 -11.92 1.66
C ARG A 83 -14.28 -12.76 1.52
N PRO A 84 -14.08 -13.75 2.40
CA PRO A 84 -12.90 -14.59 2.36
C PRO A 84 -12.91 -15.42 1.09
N SER A 85 -11.72 -15.71 0.56
CA SER A 85 -11.58 -16.75 -0.45
C SER A 85 -11.82 -18.13 0.17
N ALA A 86 -12.38 -19.07 -0.58
CA ALA A 86 -12.64 -20.43 -0.09
C ALA A 86 -11.35 -21.07 0.44
N GLY A 87 -11.36 -21.52 1.71
CA GLY A 87 -10.22 -22.14 2.38
C GLY A 87 -9.33 -21.19 3.19
N GLU A 88 -9.74 -19.93 3.40
CA GLU A 88 -9.06 -19.06 4.35
C GLU A 88 -9.12 -19.62 5.79
N PRO A 89 -8.00 -19.54 6.54
CA PRO A 89 -7.91 -20.10 7.89
C PRO A 89 -8.85 -19.41 8.88
N ASP A 90 -9.08 -20.07 10.03
CA ASP A 90 -9.88 -19.49 11.12
C ASP A 90 -9.20 -18.24 11.70
N GLU A 91 -9.61 -17.09 11.18
CA GLU A 91 -9.13 -15.77 11.59
C GLU A 91 -9.29 -15.54 13.10
N LEU A 92 -10.34 -16.08 13.73
CA LEU A 92 -10.61 -15.85 15.14
C LEU A 92 -9.56 -16.53 16.03
N GLU A 93 -9.23 -17.79 15.75
CA GLU A 93 -8.21 -18.53 16.50
C GLU A 93 -6.83 -17.87 16.35
N ARG A 94 -6.47 -17.46 15.13
CA ARG A 94 -5.19 -16.80 14.86
C ARG A 94 -5.09 -15.44 15.54
N HIS A 95 -6.18 -14.66 15.54
CA HIS A 95 -6.24 -13.38 16.23
C HIS A 95 -6.10 -13.54 17.75
N LYS A 96 -6.82 -14.50 18.35
CA LYS A 96 -6.68 -14.81 19.78
C LYS A 96 -5.24 -15.22 20.12
N ARG A 97 -4.65 -16.10 19.32
CA ARG A 97 -3.27 -16.55 19.47
C ARG A 97 -2.26 -15.40 19.37
N ALA A 98 -2.48 -14.45 18.45
CA ALA A 98 -1.67 -13.25 18.31
C ALA A 98 -1.73 -12.38 19.58
N LEU A 99 -2.94 -12.14 20.12
CA LEU A 99 -3.13 -11.36 21.35
C LEU A 99 -2.49 -12.03 22.57
N GLU A 100 -2.63 -13.35 22.69
CA GLU A 100 -2.09 -14.12 23.83
C GLU A 100 -0.56 -14.13 23.89
N GLN A 101 0.11 -14.02 22.74
CA GLN A 101 1.57 -14.09 22.64
C GLN A 101 2.26 -12.75 22.51
N ALA A 102 1.54 -11.72 22.07
CA ALA A 102 2.09 -10.38 22.03
C ALA A 102 2.48 -9.92 23.44
N PRO A 103 3.53 -9.07 23.57
CA PRO A 103 3.85 -8.45 24.84
C PRO A 103 2.61 -7.75 25.43
N PRO A 104 2.29 -7.95 26.73
CA PRO A 104 1.00 -7.51 27.29
C PRO A 104 0.70 -6.02 27.10
N ASP A 105 1.72 -5.16 27.26
CA ASP A 105 1.57 -3.72 27.05
C ASP A 105 1.30 -3.39 25.57
N PHE A 106 1.98 -4.06 24.64
CA PHE A 106 1.76 -3.88 23.21
C PHE A 106 0.35 -4.35 22.80
N ALA A 107 -0.07 -5.53 23.28
CA ALA A 107 -1.40 -6.07 22.99
C ALA A 107 -2.51 -5.11 23.44
N ARG A 108 -2.41 -4.59 24.67
CA ARG A 108 -3.39 -3.65 25.25
C ARG A 108 -3.45 -2.32 24.48
N GLU A 109 -2.30 -1.80 24.06
CA GLU A 109 -2.18 -0.45 23.49
C GLU A 109 -2.38 -0.42 21.97
N HIS A 110 -2.12 -1.52 21.26
CA HIS A 110 -1.97 -1.51 19.81
C HIS A 110 -2.62 -2.69 19.08
N MET A 111 -3.26 -3.63 19.76
CA MET A 111 -3.98 -4.74 19.12
C MET A 111 -5.45 -4.67 19.49
N ALA A 112 -6.33 -4.69 18.49
CA ALA A 112 -7.76 -4.69 18.77
C ALA A 112 -8.22 -6.05 19.30
N GLU A 113 -9.14 -6.07 20.25
CA GLU A 113 -9.75 -7.31 20.77
C GLU A 113 -10.94 -7.71 19.90
N VAL A 114 -11.16 -8.99 19.65
CA VAL A 114 -12.40 -9.44 18.97
C VAL A 114 -13.52 -9.54 20.00
N ALA A 115 -14.57 -8.72 19.84
CA ALA A 115 -15.66 -8.55 20.79
C ALA A 115 -16.65 -9.72 20.82
N PHE A 116 -16.89 -10.35 19.66
CA PHE A 116 -17.82 -11.46 19.48
C PHE A 116 -17.21 -12.52 18.56
N ASP A 117 -17.65 -13.77 18.68
CA ASP A 117 -17.25 -14.79 17.70
C ASP A 117 -17.60 -14.35 16.28
N ARG A 118 -16.66 -14.59 15.36
CA ARG A 118 -16.79 -14.33 13.93
C ARG A 118 -18.11 -14.88 13.40
N VAL A 119 -18.78 -14.07 12.59
CA VAL A 119 -20.05 -14.44 11.96
C VAL A 119 -19.84 -14.58 10.46
N GLU A 120 -20.19 -15.73 9.91
CA GLU A 120 -20.11 -16.01 8.48
C GLU A 120 -21.47 -16.47 7.95
N LEU A 121 -21.90 -15.88 6.84
CA LEU A 121 -23.14 -16.26 6.15
C LEU A 121 -23.01 -15.93 4.65
N ASP A 122 -23.38 -16.88 3.79
CA ASP A 122 -23.37 -16.74 2.32
C ASP A 122 -22.00 -16.28 1.76
N GLY A 123 -20.90 -16.68 2.40
CA GLY A 123 -19.53 -16.30 2.02
C GLY A 123 -19.16 -14.86 2.38
N ALA A 124 -19.99 -14.14 3.14
CA ALA A 124 -19.63 -12.87 3.78
C ALA A 124 -19.30 -13.09 5.25
N ILE A 125 -18.31 -12.37 5.77
CA ILE A 125 -17.93 -12.37 7.19
C ILE A 125 -18.25 -11.00 7.82
N ALA A 126 -18.66 -11.02 9.09
CA ALA A 126 -18.65 -9.88 10.00
C ALA A 126 -17.76 -10.15 11.23
N ILE A 127 -16.86 -9.21 11.54
CA ILE A 127 -15.97 -9.25 12.71
C ILE A 127 -16.07 -7.92 13.45
N PHE A 128 -16.22 -7.99 14.77
CA PHE A 128 -16.36 -6.83 15.63
C PHE A 128 -15.10 -6.68 16.46
N TYR A 129 -14.37 -5.61 16.24
CA TYR A 129 -13.18 -5.26 17.01
C TYR A 129 -13.50 -4.22 18.08
N ARG A 130 -13.06 -4.49 19.30
CA ARG A 130 -13.00 -3.55 20.41
C ARG A 130 -11.61 -2.94 20.47
N ILE A 131 -11.56 -1.62 20.52
CA ILE A 131 -10.33 -0.86 20.66
C ILE A 131 -10.33 -0.27 22.07
N ALA A 132 -9.22 -0.45 22.79
CA ALA A 132 -9.11 0.09 24.13
C ALA A 132 -8.94 1.62 24.10
N GLY A 133 -9.55 2.32 25.06
CA GLY A 133 -9.48 3.79 25.18
C GLY A 133 -10.85 4.44 25.30
N GLU A 134 -10.86 5.77 25.53
CA GLU A 134 -12.09 6.51 25.85
C GLU A 134 -12.92 6.91 24.63
N SER A 135 -12.29 7.09 23.45
CA SER A 135 -12.98 7.56 22.24
C SER A 135 -12.45 6.93 20.96
N LEU A 136 -13.36 6.27 20.23
CA LEU A 136 -13.17 5.80 18.86
C LEU A 136 -13.24 6.92 17.82
N HIS A 137 -13.65 8.12 18.23
CA HIS A 137 -13.70 9.27 17.34
C HIS A 137 -12.30 9.64 16.86
N GLY A 138 -12.13 9.78 15.54
CA GLY A 138 -10.87 10.15 14.90
C GLY A 138 -10.00 8.98 14.44
N PHE A 139 -10.31 7.73 14.83
CA PHE A 139 -9.65 6.56 14.25
C PHE A 139 -10.04 6.38 12.79
N ARG A 140 -9.05 6.24 11.93
CA ARG A 140 -9.22 5.98 10.50
C ARG A 140 -8.13 5.02 10.02
N PRO A 141 -8.38 4.17 9.03
CA PRO A 141 -7.33 3.39 8.38
C PRO A 141 -6.26 4.30 7.77
N LEU A 142 -5.04 3.77 7.59
CA LEU A 142 -3.89 4.52 7.07
C LEU A 142 -4.20 5.14 5.70
N ASP A 143 -4.94 4.45 4.84
CA ASP A 143 -5.32 4.92 3.50
C ASP A 143 -6.15 6.22 3.50
N ALA A 144 -6.85 6.52 4.59
CA ALA A 144 -7.59 7.75 4.77
C ALA A 144 -6.68 8.99 4.96
N PHE A 145 -5.38 8.80 5.22
CA PHE A 145 -4.43 9.89 5.42
C PHE A 145 -3.69 10.22 4.13
N GLN A 146 -3.82 11.48 3.69
CA GLN A 146 -3.21 11.98 2.46
C GLN A 146 -2.09 13.00 2.73
N GLN A 147 -2.00 13.53 3.96
CA GLN A 147 -0.96 14.48 4.31
C GLN A 147 0.39 13.77 4.50
N GLN A 148 1.40 14.27 3.79
CA GLN A 148 2.72 13.65 3.77
C GLN A 148 3.37 13.51 5.16
N SER A 149 3.18 14.50 6.05
CA SER A 149 3.71 14.45 7.42
C SER A 149 3.05 13.34 8.25
N GLN A 150 1.73 13.18 8.12
CA GLN A 150 0.97 12.16 8.83
C GLN A 150 1.36 10.76 8.36
N VAL A 151 1.39 10.53 7.05
CA VAL A 151 1.77 9.21 6.50
C VAL A 151 3.19 8.84 6.88
N GLN A 152 4.14 9.79 6.85
CA GLN A 152 5.50 9.57 7.35
C GLN A 152 5.53 9.17 8.83
N ALA A 153 4.76 9.87 9.67
CA ALA A 153 4.67 9.56 11.09
C ALA A 153 4.12 8.15 11.32
N ILE A 154 3.09 7.74 10.58
CA ILE A 154 2.54 6.38 10.65
C ILE A 154 3.60 5.35 10.27
N PHE A 155 4.26 5.51 9.12
CA PHE A 155 5.29 4.57 8.66
C PHE A 155 6.45 4.46 9.65
N SER A 156 6.90 5.59 10.22
CA SER A 156 7.94 5.59 11.27
C SER A 156 7.47 4.84 12.52
N VAL A 157 6.32 5.21 13.09
CA VAL A 157 5.81 4.59 14.33
C VAL A 157 5.58 3.10 14.13
N VAL A 158 4.84 2.69 13.10
CA VAL A 158 4.50 1.27 12.87
C VAL A 158 5.77 0.43 12.67
N ASN A 159 6.73 0.88 11.85
CA ASN A 159 7.98 0.13 11.64
C ASN A 159 8.78 -0.02 12.93
N ARG A 160 8.94 1.07 13.70
CA ARG A 160 9.70 1.05 14.96
C ARG A 160 9.05 0.13 15.98
N GLU A 161 7.75 0.25 16.18
CA GLU A 161 7.03 -0.46 17.24
C GLU A 161 6.96 -1.97 16.97
N ILE A 162 6.77 -2.38 15.71
CA ILE A 162 6.77 -3.79 15.31
C ILE A 162 8.12 -4.46 15.58
N LEU A 163 9.22 -3.75 15.28
CA LEU A 163 10.58 -4.28 15.46
C LEU A 163 11.04 -4.24 16.92
N THR A 164 10.72 -3.17 17.65
CA THR A 164 11.27 -2.93 19.01
C THR A 164 10.38 -3.44 20.13
N ARG A 165 9.04 -3.36 19.99
CA ARG A 165 8.09 -3.73 21.04
C ARG A 165 7.38 -5.02 20.71
N TRP A 166 6.70 -5.13 19.58
CA TRP A 166 5.91 -6.34 19.28
C TRP A 166 6.76 -7.60 19.22
N ASN A 167 7.89 -7.53 18.51
CA ASN A 167 8.83 -8.65 18.38
C ASN A 167 9.86 -8.76 19.52
N ALA A 168 9.77 -7.95 20.59
CA ALA A 168 10.76 -7.94 21.67
C ALA A 168 10.95 -9.31 22.35
N VAL A 169 9.89 -10.12 22.40
CA VAL A 169 9.87 -11.43 23.09
C VAL A 169 9.96 -12.62 22.13
N ALA A 170 9.68 -12.40 20.84
CA ALA A 170 9.61 -13.46 19.83
C ALA A 170 10.82 -13.47 18.88
N ALA A 171 11.55 -12.36 18.81
CA ALA A 171 12.70 -12.22 17.93
C ALA A 171 13.77 -13.27 18.27
N GLY A 172 14.14 -14.05 17.26
CA GLY A 172 15.25 -14.99 17.29
C GLY A 172 15.95 -15.04 15.94
N PHE A 173 16.95 -15.91 15.80
CA PHE A 173 17.69 -16.08 14.55
C PHE A 173 17.71 -17.54 14.10
N ASP A 174 17.48 -17.74 12.81
CA ASP A 174 17.86 -18.95 12.09
C ASP A 174 19.23 -18.70 11.44
N GLN A 175 20.23 -19.52 11.76
CA GLN A 175 21.61 -19.32 11.29
C GLN A 175 21.83 -19.93 9.91
N ALA A 176 22.66 -19.25 9.11
CA ALA A 176 23.13 -19.72 7.81
C ALA A 176 22.00 -20.29 6.91
N VAL A 177 20.91 -19.52 6.76
CA VAL A 177 19.76 -19.88 5.94
C VAL A 177 20.04 -19.57 4.47
N HIS A 178 19.65 -20.49 3.60
CA HIS A 178 19.72 -20.25 2.15
C HIS A 178 18.65 -19.21 1.73
N PRO A 179 19.00 -18.17 0.94
CA PRO A 179 18.07 -17.09 0.58
C PRO A 179 16.77 -17.55 -0.08
N GLN A 180 16.85 -18.53 -0.98
CA GLN A 180 15.68 -19.14 -1.62
C GLN A 180 14.70 -19.76 -0.63
N SER A 181 15.21 -20.32 0.48
CA SER A 181 14.37 -20.95 1.50
C SER A 181 13.52 -19.92 2.25
N LEU A 182 13.99 -18.67 2.38
CA LEU A 182 13.18 -17.58 2.92
C LEU A 182 12.02 -17.23 1.98
N LEU A 183 12.28 -17.08 0.68
CA LEU A 183 11.24 -16.86 -0.33
C LEU A 183 10.19 -17.99 -0.31
N SER A 184 10.64 -19.23 -0.24
CA SER A 184 9.76 -20.40 -0.13
C SER A 184 8.90 -20.39 1.14
N ARG A 185 9.47 -19.98 2.28
CA ARG A 185 8.72 -19.88 3.54
C ARG A 185 7.60 -18.85 3.46
N TRP A 186 7.85 -17.67 2.89
CA TRP A 186 6.81 -16.63 2.77
C TRP A 186 5.75 -16.94 1.73
N LEU A 187 6.15 -17.52 0.58
CA LEU A 187 5.25 -17.70 -0.55
C LEU A 187 4.53 -19.05 -0.54
N THR A 188 5.06 -20.04 0.18
CA THR A 188 4.44 -21.37 0.38
C THR A 188 3.97 -21.99 -0.95
N ASP A 189 2.74 -22.46 -0.99
CA ASP A 189 2.05 -23.04 -2.13
C ASP A 189 1.75 -22.06 -3.27
N ARG A 190 1.91 -20.74 -3.07
CA ARG A 190 1.72 -19.72 -4.14
C ARG A 190 2.75 -19.88 -5.26
N LEU A 191 3.90 -20.49 -4.95
CA LEU A 191 4.94 -20.84 -5.91
C LEU A 191 4.58 -22.06 -6.77
N GLY A 192 3.50 -22.78 -6.50
CA GLY A 192 3.15 -23.99 -7.26
C GLY A 192 2.85 -23.73 -8.74
N PRO A 193 2.96 -24.75 -9.60
CA PRO A 193 2.57 -24.64 -11.00
C PRO A 193 1.08 -24.32 -11.15
N GLU A 194 0.71 -23.62 -12.23
CA GLU A 194 -0.69 -23.26 -12.56
C GLU A 194 -1.41 -22.43 -11.46
N ARG A 195 -0.65 -21.86 -10.51
CA ARG A 195 -1.15 -20.88 -9.53
C ARG A 195 -1.20 -19.48 -10.14
N ASN A 196 -1.84 -18.55 -9.43
CA ASN A 196 -2.15 -17.22 -9.95
C ASN A 196 -0.93 -16.42 -10.44
N ILE A 197 0.24 -16.60 -9.81
CA ILE A 197 1.47 -15.92 -10.23
C ILE A 197 1.93 -16.46 -11.59
N GLU A 198 2.01 -17.78 -11.76
CA GLU A 198 2.41 -18.39 -13.04
C GLU A 198 1.39 -18.14 -14.15
N LYS A 199 0.09 -18.20 -13.82
CA LYS A 199 -0.98 -17.80 -14.75
C LYS A 199 -0.80 -16.36 -15.20
N PHE A 200 -0.40 -15.44 -14.32
CA PHE A 200 -0.09 -14.07 -14.71
C PHE A 200 1.03 -13.99 -15.74
N PHE A 201 2.14 -14.69 -15.49
CA PHE A 201 3.27 -14.75 -16.41
C PHE A 201 2.84 -15.24 -17.79
N LYS A 202 2.10 -16.35 -17.84
CA LYS A 202 1.70 -17.02 -19.08
C LYS A 202 0.59 -16.30 -19.83
N GLU A 203 -0.46 -15.87 -19.12
CA GLU A 203 -1.70 -15.37 -19.72
C GLU A 203 -1.66 -13.86 -19.97
N VAL A 204 -1.01 -13.10 -19.08
CA VAL A 204 -0.94 -11.63 -19.15
C VAL A 204 0.41 -11.17 -19.68
N CYS A 205 1.51 -11.55 -19.04
CA CYS A 205 2.85 -11.11 -19.48
C CYS A 205 3.30 -11.79 -20.78
N ARG A 206 2.72 -12.95 -21.13
CA ARG A 206 3.13 -13.80 -22.27
C ARG A 206 4.60 -14.21 -22.19
N ILE A 207 5.08 -14.50 -20.98
CA ILE A 207 6.45 -14.93 -20.68
C ILE A 207 6.39 -16.30 -20.01
N ASP A 208 7.25 -17.22 -20.46
CA ASP A 208 7.40 -18.51 -19.79
C ASP A 208 8.03 -18.32 -18.41
N ALA A 209 7.45 -18.97 -17.40
CA ALA A 209 7.90 -18.83 -16.00
C ALA A 209 9.33 -19.35 -15.74
N ASP A 210 9.87 -20.16 -16.67
CA ASP A 210 11.23 -20.72 -16.64
C ASP A 210 12.30 -19.76 -17.21
N ARG A 211 11.90 -18.60 -17.74
CA ARG A 211 12.85 -17.57 -18.20
C ARG A 211 13.61 -16.99 -17.00
N PRO A 212 14.95 -17.02 -16.98
CA PRO A 212 15.70 -16.62 -15.80
C PRO A 212 15.79 -15.10 -15.63
N GLY A 213 15.78 -14.33 -16.71
CA GLY A 213 15.84 -12.87 -16.70
C GLY A 213 14.61 -12.18 -17.30
N LEU A 214 14.40 -10.94 -16.88
CA LEU A 214 13.35 -10.04 -17.32
C LEU A 214 13.97 -8.70 -17.74
N ILE A 215 13.54 -8.12 -18.86
CA ILE A 215 13.92 -6.76 -19.26
C ILE A 215 12.83 -5.79 -18.86
N VAL A 216 13.22 -4.76 -18.11
CA VAL A 216 12.38 -3.61 -17.74
C VAL A 216 13.14 -2.34 -18.10
N GLN A 217 12.59 -1.52 -19.01
CA GLN A 217 13.18 -0.27 -19.49
C GLN A 217 14.66 -0.43 -19.91
N GLY A 218 14.91 -1.38 -20.81
CA GLY A 218 16.25 -1.71 -21.30
C GLY A 218 17.24 -2.30 -20.26
N ARG A 219 16.81 -2.56 -19.02
CA ARG A 219 17.67 -3.11 -17.95
C ARG A 219 17.28 -4.54 -17.61
N VAL A 220 18.29 -5.38 -17.34
CA VAL A 220 18.10 -6.78 -16.94
C VAL A 220 17.81 -6.88 -15.45
N TYR A 221 16.81 -7.67 -15.09
CA TYR A 221 16.41 -8.06 -13.74
C TYR A 221 16.27 -9.59 -13.66
N PRO A 222 16.56 -10.22 -12.51
CA PRO A 222 16.29 -11.63 -12.29
C PRO A 222 14.77 -11.88 -12.22
N ASN A 223 14.31 -13.01 -12.76
CA ASN A 223 12.92 -13.44 -12.63
C ASN A 223 12.65 -13.88 -11.18
N PRO A 224 11.85 -13.13 -10.41
CA PRO A 224 11.64 -13.44 -9.01
C PRO A 224 10.89 -14.75 -8.78
N LEU A 225 9.98 -15.15 -9.68
CA LEU A 225 9.26 -16.40 -9.55
C LEU A 225 10.20 -17.60 -9.68
N LEU A 226 11.09 -17.58 -10.67
CA LEU A 226 12.01 -18.68 -10.91
C LEU A 226 13.06 -18.79 -9.80
N PHE A 227 13.64 -17.66 -9.37
CA PHE A 227 14.58 -17.63 -8.24
C PHE A 227 13.94 -18.09 -6.93
N ALA A 228 12.64 -17.85 -6.72
CA ALA A 228 11.93 -18.38 -5.57
C ALA A 228 11.71 -19.91 -5.64
N ARG A 229 11.70 -20.50 -6.84
CA ARG A 229 11.51 -21.95 -7.06
C ARG A 229 12.83 -22.74 -7.10
N GLU A 230 13.85 -22.18 -7.73
CA GLU A 230 15.06 -22.91 -8.11
C GLU A 230 16.26 -22.45 -7.27
N ALA A 231 16.71 -23.29 -6.34
CA ALA A 231 17.87 -23.00 -5.49
C ALA A 231 19.19 -22.93 -6.30
N ASP A 232 19.30 -23.67 -7.40
CA ASP A 232 20.53 -23.75 -8.20
C ASP A 232 20.91 -22.41 -8.86
N LEU A 233 19.92 -21.54 -9.15
CA LEU A 233 20.15 -20.21 -9.73
C LEU A 233 20.90 -19.26 -8.79
N TRP A 234 20.92 -19.57 -7.50
CA TRP A 234 21.65 -18.80 -6.49
C TRP A 234 23.15 -19.09 -6.52
N GLY A 235 23.58 -20.16 -7.20
CA GLY A 235 24.98 -20.49 -7.42
C GLY A 235 25.77 -20.60 -6.12
N ARG A 236 26.74 -19.69 -5.92
CA ARG A 236 27.58 -19.62 -4.70
C ARG A 236 27.12 -18.54 -3.73
N ALA A 237 25.85 -18.12 -3.79
CA ALA A 237 25.28 -17.18 -2.82
C ALA A 237 25.60 -17.66 -1.41
N ARG A 238 26.23 -16.79 -0.61
CA ARG A 238 26.44 -17.12 0.80
C ARG A 238 25.08 -17.19 1.50
N PRO A 239 24.92 -18.10 2.49
CA PRO A 239 23.76 -18.05 3.36
C PRO A 239 23.75 -16.78 4.22
N ILE A 240 22.61 -16.47 4.82
CA ILE A 240 22.40 -15.33 5.72
C ILE A 240 21.86 -15.79 7.08
N ASP A 241 22.23 -15.08 8.14
CA ASP A 241 21.58 -15.23 9.44
C ASP A 241 20.25 -14.46 9.42
N ALA A 242 19.15 -15.20 9.45
CA ALA A 242 17.81 -14.65 9.26
C ALA A 242 17.13 -14.39 10.60
N ILE A 243 16.62 -13.17 10.81
CA ILE A 243 15.80 -12.87 11.98
C ILE A 243 14.38 -13.40 11.78
N VAL A 244 13.84 -14.04 12.81
CA VAL A 244 12.49 -14.63 12.84
C VAL A 244 11.70 -14.12 14.04
N GLY A 245 10.38 -14.11 13.93
CA GLY A 245 9.48 -13.73 15.02
C GLY A 245 8.03 -13.70 14.56
N PHE A 246 7.23 -12.86 15.21
CA PHE A 246 5.83 -12.62 14.89
C PHE A 246 5.68 -11.92 13.54
N GLN A 247 4.83 -12.50 12.69
CA GLN A 247 4.42 -11.94 11.42
C GLN A 247 2.90 -11.77 11.39
N HIS A 248 2.44 -10.60 10.97
CA HIS A 248 1.02 -10.30 10.75
C HIS A 248 0.52 -10.98 9.47
N GLY A 249 1.32 -10.96 8.40
CA GLY A 249 1.11 -11.69 7.15
C GLY A 249 0.25 -10.95 6.10
N ASP A 250 -0.58 -10.00 6.55
CA ASP A 250 -1.36 -9.09 5.70
C ASP A 250 -1.40 -7.66 6.24
N MET A 251 -0.23 -7.12 6.62
CA MET A 251 -0.14 -5.75 7.13
C MET A 251 -0.25 -4.73 5.99
N ASN A 252 -1.49 -4.41 5.60
CA ASN A 252 -1.79 -3.41 4.58
C ASN A 252 -2.34 -2.12 5.21
N VAL A 253 -2.56 -1.11 4.37
CA VAL A 253 -3.03 0.23 4.77
C VAL A 253 -4.41 0.26 5.42
N ASN A 254 -5.25 -0.77 5.24
CA ASN A 254 -6.56 -0.86 5.88
C ASN A 254 -6.47 -1.52 7.27
N ASN A 255 -5.44 -2.33 7.49
CA ASN A 255 -5.24 -3.09 8.73
C ASN A 255 -4.46 -2.32 9.80
N VAL A 256 -4.20 -1.03 9.56
CA VAL A 256 -3.59 -0.09 10.51
C VAL A 256 -4.55 1.06 10.75
N LEU A 257 -5.26 1.03 11.88
CA LEU A 257 -6.13 2.12 12.31
C LEU A 257 -5.31 3.14 13.09
N VAL A 258 -5.42 4.42 12.75
CA VAL A 258 -4.61 5.49 13.33
C VAL A 258 -5.50 6.63 13.81
N LYS A 259 -5.11 7.22 14.93
CA LYS A 259 -5.66 8.46 15.46
C LYS A 259 -4.56 9.50 15.62
N PHE A 260 -4.78 10.67 15.03
CA PHE A 260 -3.99 11.87 15.29
C PHE A 260 -4.74 12.79 16.25
N GLY A 261 -4.00 13.64 16.96
CA GLY A 261 -4.57 14.70 17.77
C GLY A 261 -5.33 15.72 16.93
N GLU A 262 -6.08 16.60 17.59
CA GLU A 262 -6.95 17.59 16.94
C GLU A 262 -6.20 18.52 15.96
N ASP A 263 -4.92 18.81 16.25
CA ASP A 263 -4.05 19.61 15.38
C ASP A 263 -3.53 18.85 14.16
N GLY A 264 -3.75 17.54 14.09
CA GLY A 264 -3.28 16.64 13.05
C GLY A 264 -1.76 16.44 13.04
N ALA A 265 -1.02 16.99 14.00
CA ALA A 265 0.44 17.01 14.00
C ALA A 265 1.04 15.77 14.68
N ASN A 266 0.41 15.30 15.76
CA ASN A 266 0.92 14.20 16.56
C ASN A 266 0.06 12.94 16.38
N LEU A 267 0.73 11.82 16.09
CA LEU A 267 0.10 10.50 16.12
C LEU A 267 -0.11 10.10 17.59
N GLU A 268 -1.37 10.05 18.02
CA GLU A 268 -1.73 9.77 19.41
C GLU A 268 -1.80 8.27 19.69
N SER A 269 -2.37 7.51 18.75
CA SER A 269 -2.59 6.08 18.91
C SER A 269 -2.72 5.39 17.56
N TYR A 270 -2.40 4.11 17.53
CA TYR A 270 -2.66 3.23 16.40
C TYR A 270 -3.02 1.83 16.89
N TYR A 271 -3.79 1.10 16.09
CA TYR A 271 -4.18 -0.28 16.30
C TYR A 271 -3.97 -1.11 15.04
N LEU A 272 -3.38 -2.28 15.22
CA LEU A 272 -3.35 -3.35 14.23
C LEU A 272 -4.65 -4.17 14.37
N ILE A 273 -5.25 -4.49 13.23
CA ILE A 273 -6.44 -5.32 13.12
C ILE A 273 -6.20 -6.42 12.09
N ASP A 274 -7.07 -7.44 12.08
CA ASP A 274 -7.06 -8.51 11.06
C ASP A 274 -5.79 -9.37 11.06
N PHE A 275 -5.68 -10.24 12.07
CA PHE A 275 -4.58 -11.19 12.22
C PHE A 275 -4.86 -12.54 11.54
N ALA A 276 -5.65 -12.57 10.47
CA ALA A 276 -6.02 -13.80 9.76
C ALA A 276 -4.80 -14.59 9.24
N PHE A 277 -3.69 -13.90 8.97
CA PHE A 277 -2.45 -14.49 8.47
C PHE A 277 -1.32 -14.52 9.50
N PHE A 278 -1.65 -14.36 10.78
CA PHE A 278 -0.66 -14.37 11.86
C PHE A 278 0.08 -15.70 11.95
N GLU A 279 1.41 -15.60 12.09
CA GLU A 279 2.31 -16.72 12.32
C GLU A 279 3.35 -16.35 13.40
N GLU A 280 3.63 -17.27 14.31
CA GLU A 280 4.45 -16.99 15.51
C GLU A 280 5.96 -16.88 15.22
N ARG A 281 6.43 -17.58 14.19
CA ARG A 281 7.86 -17.76 13.91
C ARG A 281 8.14 -17.78 12.42
N MET A 282 7.97 -16.63 11.80
CA MET A 282 8.28 -16.38 10.39
C MET A 282 9.49 -15.46 10.26
N PRO A 283 10.22 -15.52 9.13
CA PRO A 283 11.27 -14.54 8.89
C PRO A 283 10.64 -13.14 8.86
N LEU A 284 11.16 -12.22 9.69
CA LEU A 284 10.61 -10.87 9.81
C LEU A 284 10.86 -10.03 8.54
N LEU A 285 10.39 -8.78 8.57
CA LEU A 285 10.52 -7.78 7.50
C LEU A 285 9.54 -7.96 6.34
N TYR A 286 8.79 -9.07 6.32
CA TYR A 286 7.69 -9.29 5.38
C TYR A 286 6.59 -8.24 5.53
N ASP A 287 6.12 -7.99 6.76
CA ASP A 287 5.03 -7.04 7.01
C ASP A 287 5.41 -5.63 6.56
N GLN A 288 6.64 -5.17 6.87
CA GLN A 288 7.15 -3.87 6.44
C GLN A 288 7.15 -3.75 4.92
N ALA A 289 7.70 -4.74 4.22
CA ALA A 289 7.77 -4.72 2.76
C ALA A 289 6.39 -4.87 2.11
N TYR A 290 5.49 -5.62 2.75
CA TYR A 290 4.11 -5.78 2.34
C TYR A 290 3.32 -4.48 2.46
N LEU A 291 3.51 -3.74 3.55
CA LEU A 291 2.91 -2.42 3.75
C LEU A 291 3.41 -1.42 2.69
N GLU A 292 4.71 -1.44 2.36
CA GLU A 292 5.27 -0.58 1.32
C GLU A 292 4.61 -0.80 -0.05
N ILE A 293 4.52 -2.05 -0.52
CA ILE A 293 3.91 -2.33 -1.83
C ILE A 293 2.39 -2.09 -1.80
N ALA A 294 1.70 -2.43 -0.71
CA ALA A 294 0.28 -2.14 -0.52
C ALA A 294 -0.02 -0.64 -0.61
N PHE A 295 0.89 0.19 -0.09
CA PHE A 295 0.78 1.65 -0.13
C PHE A 295 1.15 2.25 -1.50
N LEU A 296 2.11 1.64 -2.23
CA LEU A 296 2.53 2.11 -3.56
C LEU A 296 1.56 1.76 -4.69
N LEU A 297 0.90 0.60 -4.63
CA LEU A 297 0.08 0.10 -5.73
C LEU A 297 -1.11 0.98 -6.14
N PRO A 298 -1.80 1.70 -5.24
CA PRO A 298 -2.81 2.67 -5.62
C PRO A 298 -2.31 3.75 -6.59
N TYR A 299 -1.03 4.14 -6.50
CA TYR A 299 -0.44 5.16 -7.37
C TYR A 299 -0.31 4.70 -8.83
N VAL A 300 -0.33 3.39 -9.10
CA VAL A 300 -0.30 2.85 -10.47
C VAL A 300 -1.48 3.34 -11.31
N ALA A 301 -2.64 3.59 -10.68
CA ALA A 301 -3.84 4.07 -11.37
C ALA A 301 -3.89 5.60 -11.52
N THR A 302 -3.06 6.34 -10.79
CA THR A 302 -3.16 7.80 -10.69
C THR A 302 -1.94 8.53 -11.25
N VAL A 303 -0.80 7.85 -11.36
CA VAL A 303 0.46 8.37 -11.89
C VAL A 303 0.80 7.65 -13.20
N ASP A 304 1.50 8.33 -14.09
CA ASP A 304 2.08 7.69 -15.28
C ASP A 304 2.89 6.44 -14.89
N PHE A 305 2.62 5.33 -15.55
CA PHE A 305 3.18 4.04 -15.14
C PHE A 305 4.69 3.98 -15.34
N ALA A 306 5.25 4.65 -16.34
CA ALA A 306 6.70 4.70 -16.51
C ALA A 306 7.37 5.42 -15.34
N ARG A 307 6.78 6.54 -14.87
CA ARG A 307 7.25 7.24 -13.65
C ARG A 307 7.15 6.37 -12.39
N TRP A 308 6.09 5.57 -12.26
CA TRP A 308 5.96 4.62 -11.17
C TRP A 308 7.04 3.53 -11.24
N VAL A 309 7.31 3.00 -12.45
CA VAL A 309 8.38 2.03 -12.71
C VAL A 309 9.75 2.63 -12.39
N ASP A 310 10.02 3.89 -12.72
CA ASP A 310 11.28 4.57 -12.39
C ASP A 310 11.54 4.61 -10.88
N LEU A 311 10.50 4.87 -10.06
CA LEU A 311 10.59 4.82 -8.61
C LEU A 311 10.99 3.42 -8.12
N VAL A 312 10.24 2.39 -8.51
CA VAL A 312 10.47 1.05 -7.95
C VAL A 312 11.74 0.40 -8.46
N THR A 313 12.13 0.67 -9.71
CA THR A 313 13.41 0.20 -10.26
C THR A 313 14.60 0.92 -9.61
N GLY A 314 14.41 2.14 -9.10
CA GLY A 314 15.39 2.86 -8.28
C GLY A 314 15.79 2.10 -7.00
N PHE A 315 14.89 1.27 -6.44
CA PHE A 315 15.21 0.43 -5.27
C PHE A 315 16.27 -0.63 -5.55
N ALA A 316 16.52 -0.99 -6.81
CA ALA A 316 17.62 -1.87 -7.18
C ALA A 316 18.99 -1.24 -6.87
N SER A 317 19.07 0.09 -6.76
CA SER A 317 20.32 0.82 -6.54
C SER A 317 20.37 1.57 -5.22
N GLN A 318 19.22 1.93 -4.65
CA GLN A 318 19.12 2.76 -3.44
C GLN A 318 18.17 2.16 -2.40
N ASP A 319 18.69 1.90 -1.19
CA ASP A 319 17.91 1.26 -0.12
C ASP A 319 16.91 2.23 0.53
N ILE A 320 17.27 3.50 0.70
CA ILE A 320 16.39 4.53 1.25
C ILE A 320 16.15 5.59 0.16
N PRO A 321 14.95 5.66 -0.45
CA PRO A 321 14.69 6.56 -1.58
C PRO A 321 14.88 8.02 -1.17
N ASP A 322 15.25 8.88 -2.10
CA ASP A 322 15.30 10.33 -1.90
C ASP A 322 14.06 11.01 -2.51
N PRO A 323 13.13 11.56 -1.70
CA PRO A 323 11.94 12.25 -2.19
C PRO A 323 12.23 13.39 -3.18
N GLN A 324 13.44 13.95 -3.17
CA GLN A 324 13.84 15.02 -4.09
C GLN A 324 14.33 14.49 -5.45
N ARG A 325 14.59 13.19 -5.57
CA ARG A 325 15.13 12.54 -6.77
C ARG A 325 14.13 11.61 -7.46
N VAL A 326 12.87 11.64 -7.02
CA VAL A 326 11.78 10.85 -7.60
C VAL A 326 10.77 11.81 -8.27
N PRO A 327 9.89 11.31 -9.15
CA PRO A 327 8.80 12.12 -9.70
C PRO A 327 8.00 12.81 -8.59
N ILE A 328 7.61 14.07 -8.80
CA ILE A 328 6.99 14.92 -7.76
C ILE A 328 5.68 14.32 -7.24
N GLU A 329 4.92 13.64 -8.11
CA GLU A 329 3.68 12.94 -7.80
C GLU A 329 3.90 11.76 -6.83
N LEU A 330 5.13 11.23 -6.78
CA LEU A 330 5.55 10.11 -5.94
C LEU A 330 6.44 10.53 -4.77
N ALA A 331 6.80 11.82 -4.65
CA ALA A 331 7.67 12.31 -3.59
C ALA A 331 7.07 12.04 -2.20
N GLY A 332 5.75 12.16 -2.05
CA GLY A 332 5.07 11.84 -0.80
C GLY A 332 5.15 10.36 -0.44
N ALA A 333 4.99 9.48 -1.44
CA ALA A 333 5.09 8.05 -1.24
C ALA A 333 6.53 7.62 -0.89
N ALA A 334 7.52 8.17 -1.60
CA ALA A 334 8.93 7.99 -1.32
C ALA A 334 9.32 8.49 0.08
N ALA A 335 8.73 9.58 0.55
CA ALA A 335 8.97 10.10 1.89
C ALA A 335 8.45 9.16 2.99
N ALA A 336 7.26 8.58 2.81
CA ALA A 336 6.71 7.60 3.73
C ALA A 336 7.58 6.33 3.83
N ILE A 337 7.99 5.77 2.69
CA ILE A 337 8.91 4.62 2.61
C ILE A 337 10.25 4.97 3.26
N ARG A 338 10.80 6.15 2.96
CA ARG A 338 12.02 6.65 3.61
C ARG A 338 11.88 6.68 5.13
N ALA A 339 10.74 7.13 5.65
CA ALA A 339 10.51 7.20 7.10
C ALA A 339 10.55 5.80 7.74
N GLY A 340 9.82 4.83 7.17
CA GLY A 340 9.83 3.45 7.66
C GLY A 340 11.21 2.79 7.58
N ARG A 341 11.88 2.86 6.42
CA ARG A 341 13.21 2.27 6.21
C ARG A 341 14.30 2.91 7.08
N ARG A 342 14.15 4.18 7.47
CA ARG A 342 15.06 4.83 8.42
C ARG A 342 14.94 4.28 9.84
N GLU A 343 13.73 3.95 10.30
CA GLU A 343 13.55 3.30 11.60
C GLU A 343 14.17 1.90 11.60
N PHE A 344 14.01 1.16 10.50
CA PHE A 344 14.67 -0.12 10.31
C PHE A 344 16.20 -0.01 10.33
N ASP A 345 16.79 0.92 9.57
CA ASP A 345 18.25 1.14 9.56
C ASP A 345 18.78 1.55 10.96
N GLN A 346 18.07 2.44 11.65
CA GLN A 346 18.43 2.83 13.02
C GLN A 346 18.35 1.66 13.98
N TRP A 347 17.31 0.84 13.88
CA TRP A 347 17.12 -0.34 14.70
C TRP A 347 18.23 -1.39 14.46
N ILE A 348 18.63 -1.62 13.21
CA ILE A 348 19.80 -2.46 12.88
C ILE A 348 21.05 -1.92 13.56
N ARG A 349 21.36 -0.63 13.39
CA ARG A 349 22.57 -0.03 13.95
C ARG A 349 22.62 -0.11 15.48
N ALA A 350 21.46 0.03 16.12
CA ALA A 350 21.35 -0.02 17.57
C ALA A 350 21.47 -1.44 18.14
N ASN A 351 20.94 -2.46 17.45
CA ASN A 351 20.76 -3.80 18.04
C ASN A 351 21.56 -4.92 17.35
N HIS A 352 21.87 -4.75 16.06
CA HIS A 352 22.37 -5.81 15.17
C HIS A 352 23.44 -5.31 14.20
N MET A 353 24.34 -4.42 14.64
CA MET A 353 25.31 -3.75 13.77
C MET A 353 26.15 -4.71 12.91
N SER A 354 26.54 -5.88 13.45
CA SER A 354 27.30 -6.89 12.70
C SER A 354 26.48 -7.66 11.66
N LEU A 355 25.14 -7.62 11.74
CA LEU A 355 24.22 -8.31 10.84
C LEU A 355 23.57 -7.35 9.83
N THR A 356 24.12 -6.15 9.65
CA THR A 356 23.56 -5.12 8.78
C THR A 356 23.30 -5.64 7.36
N ASP A 357 24.28 -6.32 6.76
CA ASP A 357 24.15 -6.86 5.40
C ASP A 357 23.08 -7.96 5.33
N ASP A 358 23.04 -8.85 6.32
CA ASP A 358 22.10 -9.98 6.36
C ASP A 358 20.67 -9.50 6.52
N LEU A 359 20.43 -8.51 7.39
CA LEU A 359 19.10 -7.97 7.64
C LEU A 359 18.58 -7.13 6.47
N TRP A 360 19.44 -6.34 5.82
CA TRP A 360 19.07 -5.68 4.56
C TRP A 360 18.83 -6.70 3.44
N GLY A 361 19.65 -7.76 3.38
CA GLY A 361 19.44 -8.89 2.48
C GLY A 361 18.06 -9.54 2.69
N GLN A 362 17.71 -9.83 3.94
CA GLN A 362 16.41 -10.37 4.30
C GLN A 362 15.27 -9.41 3.93
N PHE A 363 15.42 -8.10 4.15
CA PHE A 363 14.43 -7.10 3.72
C PHE A 363 14.18 -7.14 2.21
N TRP A 364 15.24 -7.21 1.39
CA TRP A 364 15.07 -7.26 -0.08
C TRP A 364 14.40 -8.56 -0.54
N LEU A 365 14.68 -9.70 0.12
CA LEU A 365 13.98 -10.95 -0.14
C LEU A 365 12.51 -10.88 0.31
N ALA A 366 12.23 -10.27 1.45
CA ALA A 366 10.88 -10.04 1.95
C ALA A 366 10.06 -9.16 0.98
N ALA A 367 10.65 -8.09 0.44
CA ALA A 367 10.05 -7.25 -0.58
C ALA A 367 9.83 -7.99 -1.90
N THR A 368 10.76 -8.87 -2.28
CA THR A 368 10.57 -9.78 -3.42
C THR A 368 9.35 -10.67 -3.22
N ALA A 369 9.22 -11.29 -2.05
CA ALA A 369 8.08 -12.13 -1.72
C ALA A 369 6.76 -11.35 -1.62
N ALA A 370 6.76 -10.15 -1.04
CA ALA A 370 5.58 -9.29 -0.99
C ALA A 370 5.11 -8.91 -2.41
N GLY A 371 6.01 -8.46 -3.28
CA GLY A 371 5.67 -8.14 -4.67
C GLY A 371 5.13 -9.34 -5.46
N LEU A 372 5.72 -10.54 -5.28
CA LEU A 372 5.19 -11.78 -5.87
C LEU A 372 3.81 -12.15 -5.34
N ASN A 373 3.56 -11.95 -4.04
CA ASN A 373 2.23 -12.17 -3.46
C ASN A 373 1.19 -11.26 -4.14
N PHE A 374 1.45 -9.94 -4.22
CA PHE A 374 0.56 -8.99 -4.90
C PHE A 374 0.40 -9.29 -6.40
N CYS A 375 1.44 -9.74 -7.10
CA CYS A 375 1.36 -10.20 -8.49
C CYS A 375 0.32 -11.34 -8.67
N GLY A 376 0.21 -12.22 -7.68
CA GLY A 376 -0.74 -13.34 -7.67
C GLY A 376 -2.17 -12.98 -7.23
N LYS A 377 -2.47 -11.73 -6.86
CA LYS A 377 -3.80 -11.35 -6.36
C LYS A 377 -4.77 -11.04 -7.50
N GLY A 378 -5.88 -11.80 -7.56
CA GLY A 378 -6.90 -11.66 -8.61
C GLY A 378 -7.75 -10.39 -8.53
N GLY A 379 -7.81 -9.72 -7.36
CA GLY A 379 -8.58 -8.48 -7.19
C GLY A 379 -7.89 -7.21 -7.72
N LEU A 380 -6.64 -7.32 -8.19
CA LEU A 380 -5.87 -6.18 -8.70
C LEU A 380 -5.94 -6.10 -10.22
N SER A 381 -5.81 -4.89 -10.76
CA SER A 381 -5.70 -4.70 -12.20
C SER A 381 -4.42 -5.35 -12.76
N GLU A 382 -4.42 -5.70 -14.04
CA GLU A 382 -3.23 -6.26 -14.71
C GLU A 382 -2.01 -5.34 -14.57
N GLN A 383 -2.21 -4.01 -14.65
CA GLN A 383 -1.15 -3.03 -14.50
C GLN A 383 -0.60 -2.97 -13.07
N GLN A 384 -1.46 -3.11 -12.04
CA GLN A 384 -1.01 -3.20 -10.65
C GLN A 384 -0.23 -4.49 -10.39
N ARG A 385 -0.68 -5.62 -10.94
CA ARG A 385 0.01 -6.91 -10.85
C ARG A 385 1.36 -6.87 -11.55
N LEU A 386 1.45 -6.20 -12.70
CA LEU A 386 2.71 -5.94 -13.40
C LEU A 386 3.65 -5.06 -12.58
N GLY A 387 3.12 -3.98 -11.97
CA GLY A 387 3.89 -3.14 -11.05
C GLY A 387 4.46 -3.92 -9.87
N ALA A 388 3.66 -4.81 -9.26
CA ALA A 388 4.10 -5.68 -8.17
C ALA A 388 5.21 -6.67 -8.60
N LEU A 389 5.13 -7.20 -9.82
CA LEU A 389 6.19 -8.05 -10.39
C LEU A 389 7.50 -7.27 -10.61
N ILE A 390 7.42 -6.05 -11.15
CA ILE A 390 8.60 -5.17 -11.33
C ILE A 390 9.22 -4.80 -9.98
N PHE A 391 8.38 -4.49 -8.98
CA PHE A 391 8.84 -4.24 -7.61
C PHE A 391 9.59 -5.44 -7.02
N ALA A 392 9.07 -6.66 -7.21
CA ALA A 392 9.74 -7.87 -6.75
C ALA A 392 11.10 -8.08 -7.47
N ALA A 393 11.12 -7.92 -8.79
CA ALA A 393 12.34 -8.08 -9.59
C ALA A 393 13.42 -7.05 -9.22
N ALA A 394 13.04 -5.81 -8.91
CA ALA A 394 13.96 -4.75 -8.48
C ALA A 394 14.64 -5.06 -7.14
N HIS A 395 13.89 -5.54 -6.15
CA HIS A 395 14.46 -5.93 -4.86
C HIS A 395 15.31 -7.20 -4.96
N LEU A 396 14.90 -8.18 -5.76
CA LEU A 396 15.75 -9.36 -6.00
C LEU A 396 17.06 -8.98 -6.69
N LYS A 397 17.02 -8.05 -7.67
CA LYS A 397 18.23 -7.52 -8.29
C LYS A 397 19.16 -6.88 -7.25
N ARG A 398 18.62 -6.07 -6.33
CA ARG A 398 19.40 -5.46 -5.24
C ARG A 398 20.13 -6.52 -4.43
N TYR A 399 19.42 -7.59 -4.05
CA TYR A 399 20.01 -8.72 -3.34
C TYR A 399 21.14 -9.38 -4.16
N CYS A 400 20.87 -9.73 -5.42
CA CYS A 400 21.84 -10.39 -6.29
C CYS A 400 23.14 -9.58 -6.42
N GLU A 401 23.03 -8.28 -6.67
CA GLU A 401 24.20 -7.39 -6.81
C GLU A 401 25.01 -7.28 -5.52
N LYS A 402 24.34 -7.21 -4.37
CA LYS A 402 25.01 -7.06 -3.06
C LYS A 402 25.64 -8.35 -2.55
N PHE A 403 25.07 -9.50 -2.90
CA PHE A 403 25.53 -10.81 -2.46
C PHE A 403 26.31 -11.59 -3.54
N GLY A 404 26.60 -10.97 -4.68
CA GLY A 404 27.39 -11.57 -5.75
C GLY A 404 26.70 -12.74 -6.45
N VAL A 405 25.37 -12.76 -6.47
CA VAL A 405 24.59 -13.73 -7.24
C VAL A 405 24.59 -13.30 -8.71
N PRO A 406 25.02 -14.15 -9.66
CA PRO A 406 25.09 -13.79 -11.06
C PRO A 406 23.72 -13.36 -11.62
N LEU A 407 23.69 -12.24 -12.35
CA LEU A 407 22.49 -11.84 -13.07
C LEU A 407 22.30 -12.75 -14.31
N PRO A 408 21.05 -13.05 -14.70
CA PRO A 408 20.76 -13.87 -15.87
C PRO A 408 21.28 -13.25 -17.17
N VAL A 409 21.75 -14.12 -18.08
CA VAL A 409 22.14 -13.74 -19.45
C VAL A 409 21.01 -13.96 -20.46
N ASP A 410 20.10 -14.89 -20.16
CA ASP A 410 18.89 -15.14 -20.95
C ASP A 410 17.72 -14.37 -20.34
N PHE A 411 16.96 -13.68 -21.18
CA PHE A 411 15.91 -12.79 -20.71
C PHE A 411 14.69 -12.77 -21.63
N ALA A 412 13.55 -12.41 -21.04
CA ALA A 412 12.32 -12.08 -21.74
C ALA A 412 11.96 -10.61 -21.51
N HIS A 413 11.38 -9.97 -22.53
CA HIS A 413 10.97 -8.58 -22.43
C HIS A 413 9.69 -8.45 -21.60
N LEU A 414 9.75 -7.73 -20.47
CA LEU A 414 8.60 -7.55 -19.58
C LEU A 414 7.91 -6.20 -19.79
N TYR A 415 8.69 -5.11 -19.84
CA TYR A 415 8.12 -3.76 -19.92
C TYR A 415 9.10 -2.76 -20.53
N GLU A 416 8.58 -1.89 -21.41
CA GLU A 416 9.29 -0.74 -21.98
C GLU A 416 8.30 0.42 -22.11
N ALA A 417 8.73 1.63 -21.81
CA ALA A 417 7.89 2.81 -21.96
C ALA A 417 7.76 3.17 -23.45
N SER A 418 6.54 3.39 -23.94
CA SER A 418 6.33 3.88 -25.31
C SER A 418 6.87 5.31 -25.41
N HIS A 419 7.80 5.58 -26.32
CA HIS A 419 8.22 6.95 -26.60
C HIS A 419 7.03 7.76 -27.14
N ILE A 420 6.71 8.89 -26.50
CA ILE A 420 5.74 9.87 -27.01
C ILE A 420 6.30 10.43 -28.32
N GLY A 421 5.84 9.90 -29.44
CA GLY A 421 6.39 10.24 -30.75
C GLY A 421 5.58 9.86 -32.00
N ASP A 422 4.41 9.23 -31.89
CA ASP A 422 3.56 8.92 -33.07
C ASP A 422 2.09 9.33 -32.84
N GLU A 423 1.69 10.36 -33.58
CA GLU A 423 0.37 10.88 -34.02
C GLU A 423 -0.90 10.87 -33.11
N PRO A 424 -1.71 11.96 -33.17
CA PRO A 424 -2.86 12.15 -32.30
C PRO A 424 -4.14 11.53 -32.90
N GLY A 425 -4.64 10.46 -32.29
CA GLY A 425 -5.98 9.95 -32.60
C GLY A 425 -6.14 8.45 -32.50
N GLY A 426 -6.03 7.89 -31.29
CA GLY A 426 -6.30 6.48 -31.07
C GLY A 426 -6.43 6.19 -29.58
N ARG A 427 -7.50 5.48 -29.20
CA ARG A 427 -7.72 4.97 -27.85
C ARG A 427 -6.44 4.31 -27.30
N THR A 428 -6.10 4.61 -26.05
CA THR A 428 -5.03 3.95 -25.30
C THR A 428 -5.33 2.45 -25.22
N VAL A 429 -4.77 1.70 -26.15
CA VAL A 429 -4.59 0.26 -26.05
C VAL A 429 -3.22 0.08 -25.40
N VAL A 430 -3.19 -0.61 -24.26
CA VAL A 430 -1.95 -1.20 -23.73
C VAL A 430 -1.46 -2.17 -24.80
N SER A 431 -0.55 -1.69 -25.66
CA SER A 431 0.06 -2.51 -26.70
C SER A 431 1.12 -3.39 -26.07
N VAL A 432 0.71 -4.58 -25.61
CA VAL A 432 1.59 -5.74 -25.59
C VAL A 432 1.63 -6.25 -27.04
N SER A 433 2.46 -5.65 -27.89
CA SER A 433 2.64 -6.11 -29.27
C SER A 433 3.94 -6.92 -29.42
N PRO A 434 3.88 -8.12 -30.01
CA PRO A 434 5.04 -8.97 -30.29
C PRO A 434 5.79 -8.49 -31.54
N MET A 435 7.12 -8.59 -31.52
CA MET A 435 7.92 -8.66 -32.75
C MET A 435 7.93 -10.11 -33.25
N PRO A 436 7.61 -10.39 -34.53
CA PRO A 436 7.72 -11.73 -35.06
C PRO A 436 9.19 -12.12 -35.21
N ALA A 437 9.52 -13.36 -34.83
CA ALA A 437 10.79 -13.97 -35.17
C ALA A 437 10.91 -14.10 -36.71
N THR A 438 11.97 -13.53 -37.30
CA THR A 438 12.89 -14.14 -38.29
C THR A 438 13.69 -13.09 -39.08
N ALA A 439 14.89 -13.53 -39.49
CA ALA A 439 15.82 -12.96 -40.49
C ALA A 439 16.93 -12.02 -39.96
N GLU A 440 18.13 -12.59 -39.86
CA GLU A 440 19.41 -11.87 -39.90
C GLU A 440 19.50 -10.97 -41.15
N PRO A 441 20.14 -9.80 -41.05
CA PRO A 441 20.78 -9.19 -42.19
C PRO A 441 22.29 -9.07 -41.98
N GLU A 442 23.06 -9.74 -42.84
CA GLU A 442 24.43 -9.36 -43.14
C GLU A 442 24.45 -7.93 -43.69
N ILE A 443 25.15 -7.00 -43.02
CA ILE A 443 25.62 -5.77 -43.67
C ILE A 443 27.11 -5.56 -43.33
N ASN A 444 27.88 -5.51 -44.40
CA ASN A 444 29.33 -5.43 -44.48
C ASN A 444 29.77 -3.95 -44.60
N LEU A 445 30.88 -3.61 -43.93
CA LEU A 445 31.78 -2.42 -44.07
C LEU A 445 31.43 -1.10 -43.32
N PRO A 446 32.43 -0.27 -42.93
CA PRO A 446 33.71 -0.56 -42.28
C PRO A 446 33.91 0.22 -40.96
N VAL A 447 34.79 -0.29 -40.08
CA VAL A 447 35.19 0.34 -38.80
C VAL A 447 35.99 1.62 -39.04
N GLN A 448 35.59 2.73 -38.43
CA GLN A 448 36.39 3.95 -38.29
C GLN A 448 36.67 4.19 -36.79
N PRO A 449 37.93 4.39 -36.37
CA PRO A 449 38.29 4.54 -34.96
C PRO A 449 38.02 5.96 -34.46
N THR A 450 37.23 6.10 -33.40
CA THR A 450 37.04 7.38 -32.70
C THR A 450 38.30 7.73 -31.91
N ARG A 451 38.86 8.91 -32.20
CA ARG A 451 40.00 9.52 -31.52
C ARG A 451 39.72 9.77 -30.03
N VAL A 452 40.64 9.31 -29.18
CA VAL A 452 40.83 9.75 -27.80
C VAL A 452 41.69 11.02 -27.77
N ILE A 453 41.28 12.04 -27.02
CA ILE A 453 42.15 13.13 -26.54
C ILE A 453 41.81 13.33 -25.06
N GLY A 454 42.82 13.20 -24.19
CA GLY A 454 42.77 13.52 -22.77
C GLY A 454 43.77 14.62 -22.37
N ARG A 455 43.62 15.10 -21.14
CA ARG A 455 44.62 15.53 -20.14
C ARG A 455 43.83 15.82 -18.85
N GLU A 456 44.05 15.13 -17.72
CA GLU A 456 45.15 15.28 -16.72
C GLU A 456 45.30 16.73 -16.25
N GLU A 457 45.35 17.12 -14.97
CA GLU A 457 45.30 16.50 -13.64
C GLU A 457 45.09 17.68 -12.64
N GLU A 458 45.00 17.38 -11.34
CA GLU A 458 45.27 18.25 -10.16
C GLU A 458 44.08 18.71 -9.29
N THR A 459 44.03 18.13 -8.09
CA THR A 459 43.48 18.64 -6.82
C THR A 459 44.65 19.23 -6.00
N PRO A 460 44.47 20.17 -5.03
CA PRO A 460 43.95 19.80 -3.70
C PRO A 460 43.16 20.88 -2.90
N GLU A 461 42.40 20.36 -1.93
CA GLU A 461 42.00 20.87 -0.59
C GLU A 461 41.89 22.37 -0.28
N ALA A 462 40.76 22.77 0.34
CA ALA A 462 40.72 23.41 1.67
C ALA A 462 39.29 23.57 2.22
N ASP A 463 39.19 23.36 3.52
CA ASP A 463 38.06 23.49 4.45
C ASP A 463 37.56 24.95 4.62
N ASP A 464 36.40 25.04 5.28
CA ASP A 464 35.89 26.18 6.07
C ASP A 464 35.07 27.25 5.31
N LEU A 465 33.75 27.25 5.55
CA LEU A 465 32.91 28.41 5.83
C LEU A 465 31.44 27.98 6.02
N LEU A 466 31.11 27.63 7.26
CA LEU A 466 29.78 27.89 7.81
C LEU A 466 29.74 29.35 8.28
N SER A 467 28.84 30.17 7.74
CA SER A 467 27.92 30.99 8.57
C SER A 467 27.02 31.91 7.74
N ASP A 468 25.74 31.86 8.13
CA ASP A 468 24.75 32.94 8.13
C ASP A 468 24.00 33.28 6.83
N SER A 469 22.77 32.77 6.71
CA SER A 469 21.62 33.65 6.46
C SER A 469 20.28 32.97 6.78
N ARG A 470 19.61 33.54 7.77
CA ARG A 470 18.26 33.31 8.29
C ARG A 470 17.21 33.02 7.20
N LEU A 471 16.46 31.93 7.36
CA LEU A 471 15.27 31.60 6.56
C LEU A 471 14.11 32.56 6.92
N ASP A 472 13.53 33.21 5.91
CA ASP A 472 12.35 34.07 6.00
C ASP A 472 11.07 33.19 6.17
N PRO A 473 10.25 33.38 7.22
CA PRO A 473 9.06 32.54 7.49
C PRO A 473 7.89 32.71 6.51
N ARG A 474 8.00 33.57 5.48
CA ARG A 474 6.87 33.95 4.62
C ARG A 474 6.62 33.05 3.41
N LEU A 475 7.53 32.13 3.07
CA LEU A 475 7.35 31.22 1.91
C LEU A 475 6.41 30.03 2.19
N ASN A 476 5.93 29.85 3.42
CA ASN A 476 5.17 28.65 3.81
C ASN A 476 3.64 28.78 3.70
N ARG A 477 3.10 29.77 2.95
CA ARG A 477 1.65 29.97 2.82
C ARG A 477 0.99 29.54 1.50
N ASP A 478 1.76 29.26 0.44
CA ASP A 478 1.15 29.11 -0.89
C ASP A 478 1.13 27.67 -1.47
N ILE A 479 1.52 26.65 -0.69
CA ILE A 479 1.63 25.27 -1.19
C ILE A 479 0.26 24.54 -1.24
N GLY A 480 -0.82 25.15 -0.74
CA GLY A 480 -2.16 24.55 -0.64
C GLY A 480 -3.09 24.67 -1.86
N ARG A 481 -2.62 25.11 -3.03
CA ARG A 481 -3.48 25.45 -4.19
C ARG A 481 -3.18 24.68 -5.48
N VAL A 482 -2.65 23.47 -5.43
CA VAL A 482 -2.40 22.73 -6.68
C VAL A 482 -3.71 22.12 -7.21
N PHE A 483 -4.22 22.70 -8.29
CA PHE A 483 -5.39 22.23 -9.03
C PHE A 483 -4.96 21.30 -10.18
N VAL A 484 -5.36 20.02 -10.15
CA VAL A 484 -4.90 18.99 -11.10
C VAL A 484 -6.08 18.22 -11.70
N GLY A 485 -5.94 17.75 -12.95
CA GLY A 485 -6.93 16.89 -13.63
C GLY A 485 -7.99 17.61 -14.47
N ARG A 486 -7.92 18.95 -14.57
CA ARG A 486 -8.89 19.79 -15.32
C ARG A 486 -8.21 20.92 -16.10
N GLN A 487 -6.97 20.71 -16.51
CA GLN A 487 -6.13 21.73 -17.17
C GLN A 487 -6.73 22.20 -18.50
N ARG A 488 -7.38 21.28 -19.24
CA ARG A 488 -8.03 21.60 -20.50
C ARG A 488 -9.28 22.47 -20.28
N GLU A 489 -10.14 22.09 -19.36
CA GLU A 489 -11.37 22.84 -19.05
C GLU A 489 -11.05 24.20 -18.44
N LEU A 490 -10.02 24.29 -17.59
CA LEU A 490 -9.55 25.57 -17.06
C LEU A 490 -8.92 26.45 -18.15
N ALA A 491 -8.18 25.86 -19.10
CA ALA A 491 -7.65 26.61 -20.25
C ALA A 491 -8.76 27.17 -21.15
N GLU A 492 -9.81 26.38 -21.41
CA GLU A 492 -10.98 26.82 -22.18
C GLU A 492 -11.72 27.98 -21.48
N LEU A 493 -11.94 27.87 -20.16
CA LEU A 493 -12.59 28.93 -19.37
C LEU A 493 -11.71 30.18 -19.23
N THR A 494 -10.40 30.00 -19.13
CA THR A 494 -9.45 31.11 -19.03
C THR A 494 -9.37 31.89 -20.35
N ALA A 495 -9.37 31.20 -21.49
CA ALA A 495 -9.45 31.83 -22.80
C ALA A 495 -10.75 32.63 -22.95
N ALA A 496 -11.88 32.07 -22.51
CA ALA A 496 -13.16 32.77 -22.53
C ALA A 496 -13.19 34.02 -21.60
N LEU A 497 -12.49 33.97 -20.47
CA LEU A 497 -12.33 35.12 -19.59
C LEU A 497 -11.50 36.22 -20.26
N GLU A 498 -10.42 35.88 -20.96
CA GLU A 498 -9.61 36.86 -21.69
C GLU A 498 -10.41 37.53 -22.83
N GLU A 499 -11.26 36.78 -23.52
CA GLU A 499 -12.23 37.34 -24.46
C GLU A 499 -13.26 38.27 -23.78
N ALA A 500 -13.76 37.91 -22.59
CA ALA A 500 -14.68 38.74 -21.84
C ALA A 500 -14.04 40.06 -21.40
N VAL A 501 -12.76 40.04 -20.99
CA VAL A 501 -11.97 41.24 -20.68
C VAL A 501 -11.79 42.13 -21.92
N SER A 502 -11.75 41.55 -23.12
CA SER A 502 -11.72 42.29 -24.39
C SER A 502 -13.08 42.83 -24.85
N GLY A 503 -14.14 42.68 -24.05
CA GLY A 503 -15.47 43.23 -24.30
C GLY A 503 -16.50 42.25 -24.87
N HIS A 504 -16.16 40.96 -25.01
CA HIS A 504 -17.03 39.93 -25.57
C HIS A 504 -17.42 38.88 -24.52
N GLY A 505 -18.45 39.18 -23.72
CA GLY A 505 -18.93 38.27 -22.66
C GLY A 505 -19.58 36.98 -23.21
N ARG A 506 -19.36 35.86 -22.53
CA ARG A 506 -19.97 34.55 -22.83
C ARG A 506 -20.48 33.87 -21.55
N LEU A 507 -21.49 33.02 -21.67
CA LEU A 507 -22.04 32.22 -20.57
C LEU A 507 -21.57 30.75 -20.71
N PHE A 508 -21.03 30.19 -19.63
CA PHE A 508 -20.60 28.79 -19.54
C PHE A 508 -21.37 28.05 -18.45
N MET A 509 -21.72 26.79 -18.70
CA MET A 509 -22.37 25.90 -17.72
C MET A 509 -21.51 24.66 -17.49
N LEU A 510 -21.10 24.43 -16.24
CA LEU A 510 -20.32 23.25 -15.85
C LEU A 510 -21.24 22.12 -15.43
N VAL A 511 -21.22 21.01 -16.17
CA VAL A 511 -22.06 19.81 -15.92
C VAL A 511 -21.17 18.60 -15.66
N GLY A 512 -21.60 17.69 -14.79
CA GLY A 512 -20.87 16.46 -14.47
C GLY A 512 -21.33 15.81 -13.17
N GLU A 513 -20.80 14.63 -12.87
CA GLU A 513 -21.15 13.84 -11.67
C GLU A 513 -20.80 14.56 -10.35
N PRO A 514 -21.52 14.30 -9.24
CA PRO A 514 -21.16 14.82 -7.92
C PRO A 514 -19.71 14.46 -7.55
N GLY A 515 -18.97 15.39 -6.95
CA GLY A 515 -17.56 15.16 -6.56
C GLY A 515 -16.51 15.34 -7.66
N ILE A 516 -16.89 15.46 -8.94
CA ILE A 516 -15.94 15.52 -10.07
C ILE A 516 -15.13 16.84 -10.22
N GLY A 517 -15.20 17.73 -9.21
CA GLY A 517 -14.41 18.96 -9.15
C GLY A 517 -15.01 20.20 -9.82
N LYS A 518 -16.32 20.23 -10.13
CA LYS A 518 -16.98 21.40 -10.75
C LYS A 518 -16.81 22.69 -9.93
N THR A 519 -17.15 22.65 -8.64
CA THR A 519 -17.02 23.79 -7.73
C THR A 519 -15.57 24.25 -7.58
N ARG A 520 -14.62 23.30 -7.55
CA ARG A 520 -13.19 23.64 -7.48
C ARG A 520 -12.70 24.32 -8.76
N THR A 521 -13.17 23.87 -9.93
CA THR A 521 -12.85 24.49 -11.22
C THR A 521 -13.34 25.95 -11.27
N THR A 522 -14.55 26.23 -10.78
CA THR A 522 -15.08 27.60 -10.69
C THR A 522 -14.28 28.46 -9.72
N GLN A 523 -13.86 27.91 -8.57
CA GLN A 523 -13.06 28.64 -7.57
C GLN A 523 -11.65 29.00 -8.06
N GLU A 524 -11.05 28.13 -8.86
CA GLU A 524 -9.74 28.40 -9.46
C GLU A 524 -9.84 29.45 -10.59
N LEU A 525 -10.88 29.38 -11.43
CA LEU A 525 -11.14 30.42 -12.42
C LEU A 525 -11.43 31.78 -11.75
N ALA A 526 -12.19 31.79 -10.65
CA ALA A 526 -12.44 33.00 -9.87
C ALA A 526 -11.13 33.59 -9.32
N SER A 527 -10.27 32.75 -8.72
CA SER A 527 -8.95 33.17 -8.23
C SER A 527 -8.08 33.73 -9.37
N TYR A 528 -8.12 33.11 -10.54
CA TYR A 528 -7.42 33.59 -11.72
C TYR A 528 -7.96 34.94 -12.21
N ALA A 529 -9.28 35.12 -12.23
CA ALA A 529 -9.94 36.36 -12.66
C ALA A 529 -9.63 37.53 -11.71
N GLU A 530 -9.66 37.30 -10.40
CA GLU A 530 -9.29 38.30 -9.39
C GLU A 530 -7.83 38.73 -9.55
N ASN A 531 -6.91 37.79 -9.79
CA ASN A 531 -5.49 38.11 -10.04
C ASN A 531 -5.28 38.93 -11.33
N ARG A 532 -6.19 38.81 -12.31
CA ARG A 532 -6.21 39.63 -13.53
C ARG A 532 -6.96 40.96 -13.34
N GLY A 533 -7.41 41.29 -12.13
CA GLY A 533 -8.10 42.53 -11.80
C GLY A 533 -9.59 42.55 -12.17
N ALA A 534 -10.17 41.40 -12.54
CA ALA A 534 -11.61 41.29 -12.77
C ALA A 534 -12.37 41.24 -11.44
N LYS A 535 -13.58 41.82 -11.42
CA LYS A 535 -14.45 41.78 -10.24
C LYS A 535 -15.33 40.52 -10.32
N VAL A 536 -15.14 39.60 -9.38
CA VAL A 536 -15.93 38.37 -9.23
C VAL A 536 -17.05 38.60 -8.21
N PHE A 537 -18.25 38.04 -8.44
CA PHE A 537 -19.46 38.25 -7.64
C PHE A 537 -20.03 36.94 -7.09
#